data_AF-A0A1G5PBK8-F1
#
_entry.id   AF-A0A1G5PBK8-F1
#
_cell.length_a   1.000
_cell.length_b   1.000
_cell.length_c   1.000
_cell.angle_alpha   90.00
_cell.angle_beta   90.00
_cell.angle_gamma   90.00
#
_symmetry.space_group_name_H-M   'P 1'
#
loop_
_entity.id
_entity.type
_entity.pdbx_description
1 polymer ?
#
loop_
_entity_poly.entity_id
_entity_poly.type
_entity_poly.pdbx_seq_one_letter_code
_entity_poly.pdbx_strand_id
1 'polypeptide(L)'
;MKRLSSHRRDKDKAFAEMVFVVTSRSGLNSKDLARHRQAKYAALIAASGRAKLVGAPPEAAELPPVFAAIADPLVDLERQLLWDLGCPLLEPSLRHPAL
;
A
#
# COMPACT_ATOMS: atom_id res chain seq x y z
N MET A 1 1.89 4.37 17.77
CA MET A 1 1.21 5.62 17.36
C MET A 1 2.04 6.92 17.46
N LYS A 2 3.24 6.95 18.07
CA LYS A 2 4.05 8.19 18.17
C LYS A 2 4.30 8.88 16.81
N ARG A 3 4.59 8.12 15.75
CA ARG A 3 4.85 8.67 14.40
C ARG A 3 3.66 9.38 13.78
N LEU A 4 2.43 8.87 13.90
CA LEU A 4 1.24 9.53 13.35
C LEU A 4 1.03 10.92 13.96
N SER A 5 1.22 11.03 15.28
CA SER A 5 1.14 12.32 15.99
C SER A 5 2.23 13.31 15.58
N SER A 6 3.41 12.82 15.16
CA SER A 6 4.47 13.66 14.60
C SER A 6 4.13 14.11 13.18
N HIS A 7 3.57 13.24 12.35
CA HIS A 7 3.13 13.58 10.99
C HIS A 7 2.03 14.65 10.98
N ARG A 8 1.07 14.59 11.92
CA ARG A 8 0.01 15.60 12.03
C ARG A 8 0.54 17.00 12.40
N ARG A 9 1.70 17.08 13.06
CA ARG A 9 2.34 18.34 13.47
C ARG A 9 3.25 18.92 12.38
N ASP A 10 3.60 18.11 11.39
CA ASP A 10 4.45 18.49 10.26
C ASP A 10 3.56 19.04 9.14
N LYS A 11 3.69 20.34 8.85
CA LYS A 11 2.85 21.03 7.86
C LYS A 11 2.99 20.43 6.45
N ASP A 12 4.16 19.89 6.13
CA ASP A 12 4.42 19.26 4.84
C ASP A 12 3.80 17.86 4.73
N LYS A 13 3.33 17.29 5.85
CA LYS A 13 2.68 15.97 5.94
C LYS A 13 1.23 16.04 6.44
N ALA A 14 0.70 17.25 6.58
CA ALA A 14 -0.66 17.51 7.06
C ALA A 14 -1.75 17.04 6.07
N PHE A 15 -1.38 16.62 4.85
CA PHE A 15 -2.29 16.04 3.86
C PHE A 15 -2.81 14.64 4.24
N ALA A 16 -2.19 13.96 5.21
CA ALA A 16 -2.62 12.63 5.64
C ALA A 16 -3.80 12.71 6.62
N GLU A 17 -5.02 12.71 6.08
CA GLU A 17 -6.27 12.76 6.87
C GLU A 17 -6.66 11.40 7.46
N MET A 18 -6.41 10.32 6.71
CA MET A 18 -6.74 8.96 7.09
C MET A 18 -5.54 8.03 6.88
N VAL A 19 -5.27 7.16 7.85
CA VAL A 19 -4.16 6.20 7.79
C VAL A 19 -4.66 4.81 8.18
N PHE A 20 -4.44 3.87 7.28
CA PHE A 20 -4.64 2.45 7.53
C PHE A 20 -3.30 1.81 7.92
N VAL A 21 -3.31 1.02 8.98
CA VAL A 21 -2.13 0.26 9.42
C VAL A 21 -2.47 -1.20 9.38
N VAL A 22 -1.93 -1.91 8.38
CA VAL A 22 -2.02 -3.37 8.32
C VAL A 22 -0.88 -3.95 9.14
N THR A 23 -1.20 -4.79 10.10
CA THR A 23 -0.21 -5.52 10.90
C THR A 23 -0.45 -7.02 10.77
N SER A 24 0.62 -7.80 10.78
CA SER A 24 0.55 -9.25 10.90
C SER A 24 1.40 -9.69 12.09
N ARG A 25 1.09 -10.87 12.66
CA ARG A 25 1.94 -11.49 13.68
C ARG A 25 3.20 -12.13 13.07
N SER A 26 3.42 -12.02 11.77
CA SER A 26 4.56 -12.65 11.11
C SER A 26 5.85 -11.91 11.50
N GLY A 27 6.92 -12.67 11.75
CA GLY A 27 8.27 -12.13 11.93
C GLY A 27 8.90 -11.59 10.63
N LEU A 28 8.19 -11.69 9.50
CA LEU A 28 8.63 -11.18 8.20
C LEU A 28 8.48 -9.65 8.18
N ASN A 29 9.38 -8.96 8.86
CA ASN A 29 9.51 -7.51 8.84
C ASN A 29 10.94 -7.15 8.45
N SER A 30 11.25 -7.23 7.15
CA SER A 30 12.53 -6.79 6.60
C SER A 30 12.36 -5.51 5.79
N LYS A 31 13.45 -4.75 5.63
CA LYS A 31 13.48 -3.53 4.81
C LYS A 31 13.19 -3.85 3.34
N ASP A 32 13.68 -4.98 2.85
CA ASP A 32 13.49 -5.39 1.46
C ASP A 32 12.04 -5.80 1.19
N LEU A 33 11.38 -6.46 2.15
CA LEU A 33 9.96 -6.75 2.05
C LEU A 33 9.12 -5.47 2.01
N ALA A 34 9.46 -4.48 2.85
CA ALA A 34 8.78 -3.19 2.81
C ALA A 34 8.96 -2.49 1.47
N ARG A 35 10.18 -2.51 0.89
CA ARG A 35 10.46 -1.93 -0.43
C ARG A 35 9.72 -2.65 -1.56
N HIS A 36 9.72 -3.97 -1.56
CA HIS A 36 8.97 -4.79 -2.52
C HIS A 36 7.48 -4.46 -2.48
N ARG A 37 6.89 -4.43 -1.28
CA ARG A 37 5.49 -4.05 -1.10
C ARG A 37 5.22 -2.63 -1.57
N GLN A 38 6.10 -1.67 -1.25
CA GLN A 38 5.95 -0.29 -1.70
C GLN A 38 5.95 -0.19 -3.23
N ALA A 39 6.81 -0.95 -3.92
CA ALA A 39 6.84 -1.02 -5.39
C ALA A 39 5.56 -1.63 -5.97
N LYS A 40 5.04 -2.70 -5.37
CA LYS A 40 3.76 -3.30 -5.77
C LYS A 40 2.58 -2.33 -5.61
N TYR A 41 2.50 -1.62 -4.48
CA TYR A 41 1.48 -0.57 -4.29
C TYR A 41 1.63 0.56 -5.30
N ALA A 42 2.84 1.00 -5.61
CA ALA A 42 3.07 2.02 -6.63
C ALA A 42 2.57 1.57 -8.02
N ALA A 43 2.78 0.31 -8.38
CA ALA A 43 2.26 -0.27 -9.62
C ALA A 43 0.72 -0.35 -9.63
N LEU A 44 0.10 -0.77 -8.51
CA LEU A 44 -1.36 -0.77 -8.36
C LEU A 44 -1.96 0.64 -8.48
N ILE A 45 -1.34 1.63 -7.84
CA ILE A 45 -1.73 3.04 -7.94
C ILE A 45 -1.68 3.49 -9.40
N ALA A 46 -0.58 3.23 -10.10
CA ALA A 46 -0.42 3.59 -11.51
C ALA A 46 -1.48 2.92 -12.41
N ALA A 47 -1.81 1.66 -12.14
CA ALA A 47 -2.83 0.91 -12.88
C ALA A 47 -4.27 1.34 -12.56
N SER A 48 -4.53 1.80 -11.33
CA SER A 48 -5.89 2.14 -10.87
C SER A 48 -6.50 3.34 -11.62
N GLY A 49 -5.66 4.31 -12.00
CA GLY A 49 -6.11 5.63 -12.47
C GLY A 49 -6.89 6.44 -11.43
N ARG A 50 -6.95 6.00 -10.16
CA ARG A 50 -7.75 6.60 -9.09
C ARG A 50 -6.91 7.26 -8.00
N ALA A 51 -5.63 6.93 -7.93
CA ALA A 51 -4.70 7.52 -6.98
C ALA A 51 -3.45 8.03 -7.71
N LYS A 52 -2.79 9.01 -7.09
CA LYS A 52 -1.50 9.52 -7.56
C LYS A 52 -0.47 9.32 -6.46
N LEU A 53 0.70 8.82 -6.84
CA LEU A 53 1.84 8.74 -5.94
C LEU A 53 2.37 10.16 -5.66
N VAL A 54 2.58 10.49 -4.38
CA VAL A 54 3.29 11.71 -3.98
C VAL A 54 4.75 11.34 -3.71
N GLY A 55 5.66 11.87 -4.53
CA GLY A 55 7.10 11.56 -4.47
C GLY A 55 7.56 10.63 -5.60
N ALA A 56 8.80 10.16 -5.52
CA ALA A 56 9.36 9.23 -6.49
C ALA A 56 8.83 7.81 -6.26
N PRO A 57 8.54 7.04 -7.34
CA PRO A 57 8.22 5.63 -7.20
C PRO A 57 9.43 4.90 -6.59
N PRO A 58 9.20 3.99 -5.62
CA PRO A 58 10.28 3.23 -5.03
C PRO A 58 10.89 2.27 -6.04
N GLU A 59 12.21 2.07 -5.96
CA GLU A 59 12.88 0.97 -6.64
C GLU A 59 12.46 -0.36 -5.98
N ALA A 60 12.11 -1.34 -6.82
CA ALA A 60 11.79 -2.68 -6.34
C ALA A 60 13.06 -3.32 -5.78
N ALA A 61 13.00 -3.78 -4.53
CA ALA A 61 14.04 -4.64 -3.98
C ALA A 61 13.89 -6.04 -4.57
N GLU A 62 15.00 -6.67 -4.97
CA GLU A 62 15.01 -8.08 -5.33
C GLU A 62 14.79 -8.91 -4.06
N LEU A 63 13.61 -9.52 -3.94
CA LEU A 63 13.34 -10.50 -2.90
C LEU A 63 13.69 -11.90 -3.41
N PRO A 64 14.25 -12.76 -2.54
CA PRO A 64 14.31 -14.19 -2.82
C PRO A 64 12.93 -14.72 -3.23
N PRO A 65 12.84 -15.63 -4.23
CA PRO A 65 11.56 -16.08 -4.79
C PRO A 65 10.55 -16.58 -3.75
N VAL A 66 11.02 -17.26 -2.71
CA VAL A 66 10.17 -17.76 -1.60
C VAL A 66 9.51 -16.61 -0.84
N PHE A 67 10.23 -15.51 -0.60
CA PHE A 67 9.67 -14.35 0.08
C PHE A 67 8.72 -13.56 -0.83
N ALA A 68 9.02 -13.45 -2.13
CA ALA A 68 8.11 -12.84 -3.09
C ALA A 68 6.77 -13.61 -3.17
N ALA A 69 6.83 -14.95 -3.19
CA ALA A 69 5.65 -15.82 -3.21
C ALA A 69 4.75 -15.67 -1.97
N ILE A 70 5.31 -15.23 -0.83
CA ILE A 70 4.54 -14.92 0.38
C ILE A 70 4.06 -13.46 0.37
N ALA A 71 4.91 -12.54 -0.08
CA ALA A 71 4.65 -11.10 -0.06
C ALA A 71 3.53 -10.68 -1.01
N ASP A 72 3.47 -11.27 -2.21
CA ASP A 72 2.51 -10.89 -3.24
C ASP A 72 1.05 -11.17 -2.79
N PRO A 73 0.71 -12.37 -2.30
CA PRO A 73 -0.63 -12.63 -1.75
C PRO A 73 -1.01 -11.72 -0.57
N LEU A 74 -0.03 -11.30 0.25
CA LEU A 74 -0.29 -10.37 1.34
C LEU A 74 -0.72 -9.00 0.82
N VAL A 75 -0.10 -8.49 -0.25
CA VAL A 75 -0.51 -7.21 -0.87
C VAL A 75 -1.95 -7.31 -1.41
N ASP A 76 -2.32 -8.45 -1.99
CA ASP A 76 -3.70 -8.67 -2.46
C ASP A 76 -4.72 -8.70 -1.32
N LEU A 77 -4.40 -9.38 -0.21
CA LEU A 77 -5.26 -9.40 0.97
C LEU A 77 -5.42 -8.00 1.57
N GLU A 78 -4.33 -7.22 1.62
CA GLU A 78 -4.36 -5.84 2.10
C GLU A 78 -5.21 -4.94 1.21
N ARG A 79 -5.11 -5.11 -0.11
CA ARG A 79 -5.96 -4.41 -1.08
C ARG A 79 -7.43 -4.73 -0.85
N GLN A 80 -7.78 -6.00 -0.63
CA GLN A 80 -9.16 -6.39 -0.31
C GLN A 80 -9.63 -5.78 1.01
N LEU A 81 -8.79 -5.77 2.05
CA LEU A 81 -9.14 -5.13 3.33
C LEU A 81 -9.38 -3.63 3.17
N LEU A 82 -8.58 -2.94 2.36
CA LEU A 82 -8.80 -1.52 2.05
C LEU A 82 -10.14 -1.31 1.33
N TRP A 83 -10.48 -2.18 0.38
CA TRP A 83 -11.78 -2.15 -0.29
C TRP A 83 -12.94 -2.32 0.68
N ASP A 84 -12.88 -3.33 1.56
CA ASP A 84 -13.92 -3.64 2.53
C ASP A 84 -14.12 -2.49 3.55
N LEU A 85 -13.06 -1.72 3.81
CA LEU A 85 -13.09 -0.50 4.63
C LEU A 85 -13.57 0.75 3.87
N GLY A 86 -14.01 0.60 2.61
CA GLY A 86 -14.52 1.70 1.79
C GLY A 86 -13.42 2.56 1.15
N CYS A 87 -12.21 2.03 0.99
CA CYS A 87 -11.08 2.71 0.34
C CYS A 87 -10.74 2.06 -1.03
N PRO A 88 -11.53 2.31 -2.09
CA PRO A 88 -11.39 1.66 -3.40
C PRO A 88 -10.31 2.30 -4.29
N LEU A 89 -9.32 2.96 -3.70
CA LEU A 89 -8.31 3.78 -4.40
C LEU A 89 -7.34 2.96 -5.27
N LEU A 90 -7.20 1.67 -4.97
CA LEU A 90 -6.28 0.77 -5.67
C LEU A 90 -6.96 -0.09 -6.74
N GLU A 91 -8.29 -0.01 -6.85
CA GLU A 91 -9.01 -0.74 -7.88
C GLU A 91 -9.01 0.03 -9.21
N PRO A 92 -9.01 -0.67 -10.36
CA PRO A 92 -9.20 -0.04 -11.66
C PRO A 92 -10.44 0.84 -11.68
N SER A 93 -10.39 1.96 -12.41
CA SER A 93 -11.43 2.98 -12.39
C SER A 93 -12.82 2.53 -12.86
N LEU A 94 -12.99 1.32 -13.39
CA LEU A 94 -14.25 0.79 -13.90
C LEU A 94 -14.41 -0.72 -13.62
N ARG A 95 -15.40 -1.06 -12.81
CA ARG A 95 -16.47 -1.96 -13.29
C ARG A 95 -17.75 -1.14 -13.23
N HIS A 96 -18.37 -0.91 -14.37
CA HIS A 96 -19.81 -0.64 -14.36
C HIS A 96 -20.47 -1.73 -13.48
N PRO A 97 -21.43 -1.39 -12.61
CA PRO A 97 -22.26 -2.43 -12.04
C PRO A 97 -22.90 -3.15 -13.23
N ALA A 98 -22.55 -4.43 -13.41
CA ALA A 98 -23.40 -5.31 -14.19
C ALA A 98 -24.70 -5.40 -13.38
N LEU A 99 -25.72 -4.70 -13.86
CA LEU A 99 -27.11 -4.95 -13.51
C LEU A 99 -27.47 -6.40 -13.86
#